data_AF-D5AVM1-F1
#
_entry.id   AF-D5AVM1-F1
#
_cell.length_a   1.000
_cell.length_b   1.000
_cell.length_c   1.000
_cell.angle_alpha   90.00
_cell.angle_beta   90.00
_cell.angle_gamma   90.00
#
_symmetry.space_group_name_H-M   'P 1'
#
loop_
_entity.id
_entity.type
_entity.pdbx_description
1 polymer ?
#
loop_
_entity_poly.entity_id
_entity_poly.type
_entity_poly.pdbx_seq_one_letter_code
_entity_poly.pdbx_strand_id
1 'polypeptide(L)'
;MTKDTALAESDFRKTLPRFTPEAMEKNQALVDLLRQIAAEKEATPAQIALAWLLAQAPRIVPIPGTSKAYRLEENLGAAEIVLASEDLARIKAATANIHIEGERHTEAGLKTVGLSYGDLKMSVHVDPRCARTFRFRARWRHSS
;
A
#
# COMPACT_ATOMS: atom_id res chain seq x y z
N MET A 1 7.15 -0.49 -12.81
CA MET A 1 6.02 -0.22 -13.73
C MET A 1 5.86 1.28 -13.78
N THR A 2 5.62 1.81 -14.96
CA THR A 2 5.37 3.21 -15.31
C THR A 2 4.16 3.24 -16.25
N LYS A 3 3.62 4.42 -16.57
CA LYS A 3 2.47 4.55 -17.49
C LYS A 3 2.69 3.87 -18.86
N ASP A 4 3.94 3.73 -19.29
CA ASP A 4 4.31 3.09 -20.56
C ASP A 4 4.51 1.57 -20.46
N THR A 5 4.30 0.99 -19.27
CA THR A 5 4.43 -0.46 -19.09
C THR A 5 3.30 -1.19 -19.82
N ALA A 6 3.64 -1.86 -20.92
CA ALA A 6 2.70 -2.71 -21.64
C ALA A 6 2.38 -3.97 -20.81
N LEU A 7 1.12 -4.10 -20.40
CA LEU A 7 0.58 -5.31 -19.80
C LEU A 7 0.16 -6.30 -20.91
N ALA A 8 0.36 -7.60 -20.70
CA ALA A 8 -0.13 -8.63 -21.61
C ALA A 8 -1.66 -8.65 -21.66
N GLU A 9 -2.26 -9.05 -22.79
CA GLU A 9 -3.73 -9.11 -22.93
C GLU A 9 -4.42 -9.98 -21.88
N SER A 10 -3.79 -11.06 -21.45
CA SER A 10 -4.31 -11.96 -20.41
C SER A 10 -4.02 -11.51 -18.97
N ASP A 11 -3.35 -10.37 -18.76
CA ASP A 11 -3.00 -9.89 -17.44
C ASP A 11 -4.20 -9.19 -16.77
N PHE A 12 -4.71 -9.80 -15.69
CA PHE A 12 -5.87 -9.28 -14.96
C PHE A 12 -5.68 -7.84 -14.46
N ARG A 13 -4.43 -7.38 -14.27
CA ARG A 13 -4.15 -6.02 -13.81
C ARG A 13 -4.69 -4.97 -14.77
N LYS A 14 -4.84 -5.28 -16.07
CA LYS A 14 -5.50 -4.39 -17.06
C LYS A 14 -6.92 -3.99 -16.66
N THR A 15 -7.62 -4.86 -15.95
CA THR A 15 -9.00 -4.62 -15.52
C THR A 15 -9.11 -3.74 -14.28
N LEU A 16 -8.00 -3.54 -13.55
CA LEU A 16 -8.02 -2.84 -12.28
C LEU A 16 -7.81 -1.32 -12.49
N PRO A 17 -8.65 -0.46 -11.90
CA PRO A 17 -8.58 1.00 -12.11
C PRO A 17 -7.21 1.63 -11.79
N ARG A 18 -6.49 1.10 -10.80
CA ARG A 18 -5.16 1.56 -10.37
C ARG A 18 -4.03 1.35 -11.39
N PHE A 19 -4.24 0.53 -12.42
CA PHE A 19 -3.24 0.24 -13.46
C PHE A 19 -3.58 0.90 -14.80
N THR A 20 -4.52 1.86 -14.81
CA THR A 20 -4.71 2.75 -15.97
C THR A 20 -3.49 3.68 -16.12
N PRO A 21 -3.14 4.14 -17.33
CA PRO A 21 -1.99 5.03 -17.53
C PRO A 21 -2.05 6.30 -16.67
N GLU A 22 -3.22 6.91 -16.54
CA GLU A 22 -3.44 8.09 -15.70
C GLU A 22 -3.20 7.80 -14.21
N ALA A 23 -3.76 6.69 -13.70
CA ALA A 23 -3.56 6.30 -12.31
C ALA A 23 -2.09 5.97 -12.01
N MET A 24 -1.42 5.29 -12.94
CA MET A 24 0.00 4.97 -12.81
C MET A 24 0.87 6.23 -12.82
N GLU A 25 0.54 7.22 -13.65
CA GLU A 25 1.24 8.51 -13.68
C GLU A 25 1.07 9.29 -12.37
N LYS A 26 -0.17 9.41 -11.86
CA LYS A 26 -0.42 10.09 -10.58
C LYS A 26 0.23 9.38 -9.40
N ASN A 27 0.25 8.05 -9.40
CA ASN A 27 0.84 7.24 -8.33
C ASN A 27 2.38 7.14 -8.44
N GLN A 28 2.97 7.61 -9.56
CA GLN A 28 4.40 7.47 -9.83
C GLN A 28 5.26 8.19 -8.80
N ALA A 29 4.81 9.34 -8.30
CA ALA A 29 5.52 10.15 -7.31
C ALA A 29 5.84 9.36 -6.01
N LEU A 30 4.91 8.54 -5.53
CA LEU A 30 5.14 7.71 -4.34
C LEU A 30 6.18 6.62 -4.63
N VAL A 31 6.09 6.00 -5.82
CA VAL A 31 7.04 4.96 -6.23
C VAL A 31 8.45 5.54 -6.39
N ASP A 32 8.56 6.76 -6.92
CA ASP A 32 9.85 7.44 -7.11
C ASP A 32 10.49 7.82 -5.79
N LEU A 33 9.70 8.28 -4.81
CA LEU A 33 10.19 8.49 -3.45
C LEU A 33 10.77 7.20 -2.85
N LEU A 34 10.04 6.08 -2.96
CA LEU A 34 10.52 4.80 -2.46
C LEU A 34 11.80 4.35 -3.17
N ARG A 35 11.93 4.61 -4.48
CA ARG A 35 13.17 4.34 -5.23
C ARG A 35 14.33 5.20 -4.75
N GLN A 36 14.09 6.46 -4.45
CA GLN A 36 15.12 7.35 -3.94
C GLN A 36 15.66 6.86 -2.59
N ILE A 37 14.76 6.58 -1.63
CA ILE A 37 15.14 6.04 -0.32
C ILE A 37 15.83 4.69 -0.46
N ALA A 38 15.37 3.85 -1.38
CA ALA A 38 15.98 2.56 -1.66
C ALA A 38 17.43 2.71 -2.16
N ALA A 39 17.69 3.66 -3.05
CA ALA A 39 19.05 3.95 -3.52
C ALA A 39 19.95 4.49 -2.40
N GLU A 40 19.44 5.37 -1.54
CA GLU A 40 20.16 5.91 -0.37
C GLU A 40 20.53 4.82 0.65
N LYS A 41 19.76 3.73 0.71
CA LYS A 41 19.91 2.61 1.66
C LYS A 41 20.49 1.35 1.04
N GLU A 42 20.92 1.40 -0.22
CA GLU A 42 21.40 0.22 -0.99
C GLU A 42 20.42 -0.96 -0.95
N ALA A 43 19.13 -0.66 -1.00
CA ALA A 43 18.02 -1.60 -0.88
C ALA A 43 17.12 -1.58 -2.12
N THR A 44 16.16 -2.50 -2.19
CA THR A 44 15.11 -2.47 -3.22
C THR A 44 13.89 -1.66 -2.75
N PRO A 45 13.10 -1.07 -3.66
CA PRO A 45 11.86 -0.37 -3.28
C PRO A 45 10.87 -1.28 -2.54
N ALA A 46 10.86 -2.57 -2.84
CA ALA A 46 10.04 -3.56 -2.13
C ALA A 46 10.48 -3.73 -0.68
N GLN A 47 11.79 -3.78 -0.43
CA GLN A 47 12.34 -3.84 0.92
C GLN A 47 12.03 -2.57 1.71
N ILE A 48 12.14 -1.37 1.11
CA ILE A 48 11.77 -0.12 1.78
C ILE A 48 10.28 -0.11 2.17
N ALA A 49 9.39 -0.59 1.29
CA ALA A 49 7.96 -0.66 1.59
C ALA A 49 7.66 -1.63 2.75
N LEU A 50 8.36 -2.78 2.80
CA LEU A 50 8.23 -3.75 3.89
C LEU A 50 8.83 -3.23 5.21
N ALA A 51 10.00 -2.58 5.16
CA ALA A 51 10.65 -1.96 6.30
C ALA A 51 9.78 -0.85 6.90
N TRP A 52 9.16 -0.03 6.05
CA TRP A 52 8.18 0.97 6.48
C TRP A 52 7.00 0.31 7.20
N LEU A 53 6.43 -0.76 6.63
CA LEU A 53 5.31 -1.49 7.25
C LEU A 53 5.69 -2.09 8.62
N LEU A 54 6.89 -2.66 8.75
CA LEU A 54 7.43 -3.17 10.02
C LEU A 54 7.62 -2.06 11.06
N ALA A 55 8.01 -0.85 10.64
CA ALA A 55 8.19 0.30 11.51
C ALA A 55 6.88 0.86 12.08
N GLN A 56 5.71 0.55 11.49
CA GLN A 56 4.44 1.10 11.94
C GLN A 56 3.98 0.57 13.30
N ALA A 57 4.29 -0.69 13.63
CA ALA A 57 4.04 -1.27 14.94
C ALA A 57 4.81 -2.58 15.16
N PRO A 58 5.28 -2.86 16.39
CA PRO A 58 6.12 -4.03 16.69
C PRO A 58 5.41 -5.39 16.54
N ARG A 59 4.09 -5.41 16.30
CA ARG A 59 3.30 -6.64 16.13
C ARG A 59 2.89 -6.90 14.68
N ILE A 60 3.39 -6.12 13.74
CA ILE A 60 3.12 -6.33 12.32
C ILE A 60 4.12 -7.34 11.78
N VAL A 61 3.60 -8.43 11.23
CA VAL A 61 4.41 -9.45 10.53
C VAL A 61 3.90 -9.53 9.09
N PRO A 62 4.61 -8.96 8.11
CA PRO A 62 4.21 -9.06 6.72
C PRO A 62 4.36 -10.50 6.23
N ILE A 63 3.37 -10.99 5.48
CA ILE A 63 3.43 -12.29 4.80
C ILE A 63 3.60 -12.00 3.30
N PRO A 64 4.84 -11.77 2.82
CA PRO A 64 5.06 -11.46 1.41
C PRO A 64 4.74 -12.69 0.57
N GLY A 65 3.76 -12.58 -0.32
CA GLY A 65 3.48 -13.60 -1.33
C GLY A 65 4.53 -13.56 -2.43
N THR A 66 5.20 -14.68 -2.68
CA THR A 66 6.10 -14.86 -3.83
C THR A 66 6.09 -16.32 -4.27
N SER A 67 6.15 -16.55 -5.58
CA SER A 67 6.31 -17.89 -6.17
C SER A 67 7.77 -18.28 -6.40
N LYS A 68 8.72 -17.37 -6.11
CA LYS A 68 10.16 -17.55 -6.37
C LYS A 68 10.97 -17.39 -5.09
N ALA A 69 11.83 -18.38 -4.80
CA ALA A 69 12.64 -18.42 -3.58
C ALA A 69 13.57 -17.20 -3.43
N TYR A 70 14.29 -16.81 -4.48
CA TYR A 70 15.19 -15.65 -4.42
C TYR A 70 14.46 -14.32 -4.10
N ARG A 71 13.17 -14.19 -4.47
CA ARG A 71 12.36 -13.02 -4.10
C ARG A 71 11.94 -13.04 -2.63
N LEU A 72 11.81 -14.22 -2.05
CA LEU A 72 11.59 -14.35 -0.61
C LEU A 72 12.82 -13.87 0.14
N GLU A 73 14.00 -14.37 -0.23
CA GLU A 73 15.28 -13.97 0.37
C GLU A 73 15.52 -12.45 0.27
N GLU A 74 15.29 -11.87 -0.91
CA GLU A 74 15.34 -10.42 -1.11
C GLU A 74 14.37 -9.68 -0.16
N ASN A 75 13.12 -10.13 -0.06
CA ASN A 75 12.12 -9.50 0.81
C ASN A 75 12.46 -9.64 2.30
N LEU A 76 13.09 -10.74 2.73
CA LEU A 76 13.50 -10.93 4.13
C LEU A 76 14.54 -9.89 4.56
N GLY A 77 15.39 -9.43 3.63
CA GLY A 77 16.34 -8.35 3.89
C GLY A 77 15.70 -7.03 4.34
N ALA A 78 14.39 -6.84 4.13
CA ALA A 78 13.66 -5.69 4.64
C ALA A 78 13.67 -5.57 6.17
N ALA A 79 13.77 -6.70 6.90
CA ALA A 79 13.78 -6.71 8.35
C ALA A 79 15.06 -6.09 8.95
N GLU A 80 16.15 -6.09 8.19
CA GLU A 80 17.44 -5.52 8.58
C GLU A 80 17.56 -4.03 8.26
N ILE A 81 16.61 -3.47 7.50
CA ILE A 81 16.64 -2.06 7.09
C ILE A 81 16.09 -1.18 8.21
N VAL A 82 16.95 -0.29 8.71
CA VAL A 82 16.56 0.78 9.63
C VAL A 82 16.26 2.05 8.85
N LEU A 83 14.97 2.41 8.82
CA LEU A 83 14.52 3.71 8.32
C LEU A 83 14.75 4.77 9.39
N ALA A 84 15.46 5.85 9.04
CA ALA A 84 15.66 6.97 9.95
C ALA A 84 14.34 7.74 10.14
N SER A 85 14.26 8.54 11.21
CA SER A 85 13.10 9.40 11.47
C SER A 85 12.77 10.31 10.28
N GLU A 86 13.79 10.75 9.54
CA GLU A 86 13.67 11.55 8.33
C GLU A 86 13.04 10.77 7.18
N ASP A 87 13.44 9.52 6.96
CA ASP A 87 12.86 8.63 5.95
C ASP A 87 11.38 8.37 6.24
N LEU A 88 11.05 8.08 7.50
CA LEU A 88 9.67 7.87 7.95
C LEU A 88 8.84 9.14 7.79
N ALA A 89 9.39 10.32 8.08
CA ALA A 89 8.72 11.59 7.88
C ALA A 89 8.45 11.87 6.39
N ARG A 90 9.42 11.59 5.50
CA ARG A 90 9.27 11.71 4.04
C ARG A 90 8.14 10.81 3.52
N ILE A 91 8.14 9.53 3.91
CA ILE A 91 7.11 8.57 3.50
C ILE A 91 5.74 8.98 4.04
N LYS A 92 5.67 9.45 5.30
CA LYS A 92 4.42 9.92 5.91
C LYS A 92 3.87 11.15 5.19
N ALA A 93 4.72 12.13 4.87
CA ALA A 93 4.32 13.33 4.14
C ALA A 93 3.80 12.96 2.74
N ALA A 94 4.50 12.06 2.04
CA ALA A 94 4.08 11.60 0.72
C ALA A 94 2.74 10.85 0.77
N THR A 95 2.56 9.92 1.70
CA THR A 95 1.30 9.17 1.84
C THR A 95 0.11 10.02 2.32
N ALA A 96 0.37 11.13 3.02
CA ALA A 96 -0.66 12.10 3.39
C ALA A 96 -1.07 13.04 2.25
N ASN A 97 -0.13 13.40 1.37
CA ASN A 97 -0.36 14.39 0.31
C ASN A 97 -0.69 13.78 -1.05
N ILE A 98 -0.24 12.55 -1.33
CA ILE A 98 -0.48 11.87 -2.59
C ILE A 98 -1.85 11.18 -2.52
N HIS A 99 -2.80 11.69 -3.29
CA HIS A 99 -4.05 10.99 -3.53
C HIS A 99 -3.77 9.78 -4.44
N ILE A 100 -3.91 8.57 -3.90
CA ILE A 100 -3.73 7.35 -4.69
C ILE A 100 -4.91 7.21 -5.65
N GLU A 101 -4.61 7.32 -6.94
CA GLU A 101 -5.59 7.22 -8.01
C GLU A 101 -5.90 5.74 -8.33
N GLY A 102 -7.18 5.45 -8.51
CA GLY A 102 -7.66 4.14 -8.89
C GLY A 102 -7.86 3.14 -7.73
N GLU A 103 -9.03 2.53 -7.71
CA GLU A 103 -9.44 1.59 -6.66
C GLU A 103 -8.64 0.28 -6.62
N ARG A 104 -8.74 -0.42 -5.48
CA ARG A 104 -8.16 -1.77 -5.32
C ARG A 104 -8.87 -2.84 -6.10
N HIS A 105 -10.16 -2.66 -6.27
CA HIS A 105 -11.04 -3.62 -6.92
C HIS A 105 -11.82 -2.89 -8.00
N THR A 106 -12.25 -3.65 -9.01
CA THR A 106 -13.30 -3.19 -9.92
C THR A 106 -14.60 -3.03 -9.14
N GLU A 107 -15.56 -2.30 -9.69
CA GLU A 107 -16.89 -2.19 -9.09
C GLU A 107 -17.54 -3.58 -8.88
N ALA A 108 -17.41 -4.47 -9.87
CA ALA A 108 -17.86 -5.85 -9.73
C ALA A 108 -17.12 -6.59 -8.60
N GLY A 109 -15.80 -6.39 -8.47
CA GLY A 109 -15.00 -6.97 -7.39
C GLY A 109 -15.39 -6.45 -6.00
N LEU A 110 -15.75 -5.17 -5.88
CA LEU A 110 -16.26 -4.59 -4.63
C LEU A 110 -17.57 -5.27 -4.20
N LYS A 111 -18.51 -5.46 -5.13
CA LYS A 111 -19.79 -6.14 -4.84
C LYS A 111 -19.58 -7.56 -4.32
N THR A 112 -18.62 -8.29 -4.88
CA THR A 112 -18.29 -9.66 -4.44
C THR A 112 -17.77 -9.73 -3.01
N VAL A 113 -17.04 -8.70 -2.54
CA VAL A 113 -16.55 -8.62 -1.16
C VAL A 113 -17.51 -7.87 -0.23
N GLY A 114 -18.74 -7.59 -0.69
CA GLY A 114 -19.78 -6.92 0.10
C GLY A 114 -19.56 -5.42 0.28
N LEU A 115 -18.78 -4.78 -0.60
CA LEU A 115 -18.52 -3.33 -0.59
C LEU A 115 -19.25 -2.65 -1.76
N SER A 116 -19.79 -1.45 -1.53
CA SER A 116 -20.38 -0.60 -2.58
C SER A 116 -19.61 0.71 -2.72
N TYR A 117 -19.67 1.33 -3.91
CA TYR A 117 -18.93 2.56 -4.24
C TYR A 117 -19.34 3.80 -3.41
N GLY A 118 -20.32 3.67 -2.51
CA GLY A 118 -20.79 4.73 -1.60
C GLY A 118 -20.27 4.65 -0.16
N ASP A 119 -19.62 3.54 0.24
CA ASP A 119 -19.27 3.28 1.65
C ASP A 119 -17.83 3.67 2.01
N LEU A 120 -17.02 4.07 1.02
CA LEU A 120 -15.59 4.32 1.19
C LEU A 120 -15.29 5.79 1.51
N LYS A 121 -15.65 6.23 2.72
CA LYS A 121 -14.81 7.21 3.44
C LYS A 121 -13.91 6.45 4.41
N MET A 122 -12.79 5.96 3.90
CA MET A 122 -11.70 5.47 4.74
C MET A 122 -11.02 6.66 5.44
N SER A 123 -11.64 7.16 6.50
CA SER A 123 -10.94 8.01 7.47
C SER A 123 -10.22 7.11 8.46
N VAL A 124 -8.89 7.00 8.33
CA VAL A 124 -8.04 6.43 9.38
C VAL A 124 -8.02 7.42 10.54
N HIS A 125 -8.88 7.19 11.54
CA HIS A 125 -8.84 7.93 12.80
C HIS A 125 -7.91 7.21 13.76
N VAL A 126 -6.75 7.79 14.03
CA VAL A 126 -5.86 7.34 15.11
C VAL A 126 -6.27 8.10 16.36
N ASP A 127 -6.94 7.41 17.30
CA ASP A 127 -7.28 7.98 18.61
C ASP A 127 -5.99 8.12 19.45
N PRO A 128 -5.56 9.33 19.83
CA PRO A 128 -4.34 9.54 20.61
C PRO A 128 -4.44 9.02 22.05
N ARG A 129 -5.60 8.57 22.52
CA ARG A 129 -5.83 8.13 23.91
C ARG A 129 -5.90 6.63 24.12
N CYS A 130 -5.82 5.79 23.07
CA CYS A 130 -6.09 4.35 23.21
C CYS A 130 -5.02 3.45 22.55
N ALA A 131 -3.96 3.13 23.29
CA ALA A 131 -2.91 2.18 22.87
C ALA A 131 -3.31 0.69 23.00
N ARG A 132 -4.57 0.36 23.32
CA ARG A 132 -5.02 -1.03 23.51
C ARG A 132 -6.41 -1.20 22.90
N THR A 133 -6.58 -2.29 22.16
CA THR A 133 -7.79 -2.75 21.43
C THR A 133 -8.11 -2.08 20.09
N PHE A 134 -7.72 -2.74 18.99
CA PHE A 134 -8.45 -2.64 17.72
C PHE A 134 -9.85 -3.22 17.94
N ARG A 135 -10.87 -2.37 18.01
CA ARG A 135 -12.27 -2.81 18.00
C ARG A 135 -12.87 -2.45 16.65
N PHE A 136 -12.98 -3.43 15.76
CA PHE A 136 -13.89 -3.32 14.62
C PHE A 136 -15.31 -3.22 15.18
N ARG A 137 -15.89 -2.01 15.19
CA ARG A 137 -17.30 -1.81 15.52
C ARG A 137 -18.03 -1.44 14.24
N ALA A 138 -18.42 -2.45 13.47
CA ALA A 138 -19.42 -2.28 12.42
C ALA A 138 -20.76 -1.96 13.10
N ARG A 139 -21.13 -0.68 13.16
CA ARG A 139 -22.44 -0.26 13.66
C ARG A 139 -23.41 -0.31 12.48
N TRP A 140 -24.09 -1.44 12.32
CA TRP A 140 -25.22 -1.57 11.41
C TRP A 140 -26.38 -0.72 11.96
N ARG A 141 -26.72 0.38 11.29
CA ARG A 141 -28.05 1.01 11.45
C ARG A 141 -28.98 0.27 10.50
N HIS A 142 -29.88 -0.53 11.03
CA HIS A 142 -31.08 -0.90 10.30
C HIS A 142 -31.95 0.35 10.20
N SER A 143 -32.19 0.82 8.98
CA SER A 143 -33.31 1.72 8.71
C SER A 143 -34.56 0.85 8.56
N SER A 144 -35.56 1.13 9.40
CA SER A 144 -36.93 0.63 9.23
C SER A 144 -37.60 1.24 8.00
#